data_AF-A0A109MUF7-F1
#
_entry.id   AF-A0A109MUF7-F1
#
_cell.length_a   1.000
_cell.length_b   1.000
_cell.length_c   1.000
_cell.angle_alpha   90.00
_cell.angle_beta   90.00
_cell.angle_gamma   90.00
#
_symmetry.space_group_name_H-M   'P 1'
#
loop_
_entity.id
_entity.type
_entity.pdbx_description
1 polymer ?
#
loop_
_entity_poly.entity_id
_entity_poly.type
_entity_poly.pdbx_seq_one_letter_code
_entity_poly.pdbx_strand_id
1 'polypeptide(L)' 'MFLIDGSVVSTVHVQFQSQDPEGTITLNGYIPLNAEEYEQNEALPTLTEVVRTKLIDRLQPQAG' A
#
# COMPACT_ATOMS: atom_id res chain seq x y z
N MET A 1 19.02 0.89 0.46
CA MET A 1 19.28 2.28 -0.06
C MET A 1 19.64 2.25 -1.54
N PHE A 2 18.66 2.49 -2.42
CA PHE A 2 18.87 2.58 -3.86
C PHE A 2 18.87 4.05 -4.31
N LEU A 3 19.93 4.47 -5.00
CA LEU A 3 20.06 5.82 -5.56
C LEU A 3 19.68 5.80 -7.04
N ILE A 4 18.61 6.51 -7.38
CA ILE A 4 18.27 6.84 -8.76
C ILE A 4 18.26 8.36 -8.84
N ASP A 5 19.24 8.91 -9.55
CA ASP A 5 19.28 10.30 -10.02
C ASP A 5 19.03 11.39 -8.95
N GLY A 6 19.85 11.42 -7.89
CA GLY A 6 19.94 12.56 -6.96
C GLY A 6 18.70 12.86 -6.10
N SER A 7 17.61 12.13 -6.30
CA SER A 7 16.40 12.22 -5.51
C SER A 7 16.36 11.02 -4.58
N VAL A 8 16.46 11.27 -3.27
CA VAL A 8 16.23 10.23 -2.27
C VAL A 8 14.81 9.72 -2.51
N VAL A 9 14.66 8.50 -3.03
CA VAL A 9 13.35 7.85 -3.13
C VAL A 9 12.96 7.43 -1.71
N SER A 10 12.58 8.42 -0.91
CA SER A 10 12.23 8.25 0.51
C SER A 10 10.84 7.63 0.69
N THR A 11 10.08 7.49 -0.41
CA THR A 11 8.67 7.13 -0.36
C THR A 11 8.34 6.21 -1.54
N VAL A 12 7.98 4.97 -1.21
CA VAL A 12 7.47 4.00 -2.16
C VAL A 12 5.96 4.18 -2.24
N HIS A 13 5.42 4.38 -3.44
CA HIS A 13 3.98 4.44 -3.64
C HIS A 13 3.50 3.10 -4.20
N VAL A 14 2.82 2.31 -3.37
CA VAL A 14 2.22 1.06 -3.83
C VAL A 14 0.84 1.38 -4.38
N GLN A 15 0.68 1.25 -5.69
CA GLN A 15 -0.62 1.33 -6.33
C GLN A 15 -1.35 0.01 -6.15
N PHE A 16 -2.63 0.08 -5.81
CA PHE A 16 -3.50 -1.08 -5.70
C PHE A 16 -4.79 -0.85 -6.47
N GLN A 17 -5.27 -1.93 -7.05
CA GLN A 17 -6.57 -2.03 -7.66
C GLN A 17 -7.19 -3.34 -7.17
N SER A 18 -8.39 -3.25 -6.62
CA SER A 18 -9.14 -4.39 -6.13
C SER A 18 -10.61 -4.19 -6.43
N GLN A 19 -11.30 -5.30 -6.60
CA GLN A 19 -12.74 -5.36 -6.77
C GLN A 19 -13.24 -6.51 -5.91
N ASP A 20 -14.40 -6.33 -5.27
CA ASP A 20 -15.06 -7.46 -4.63
C ASP A 20 -15.52 -8.49 -5.69
N PRO A 21 -15.72 -9.76 -5.31
CA PRO A 21 -16.13 -10.80 -6.24
C PRO A 21 -17.45 -10.52 -6.97
N GLU A 22 -18.36 -9.76 -6.36
CA GLU A 22 -19.65 -9.42 -6.94
C GLU A 22 -19.56 -8.19 -7.87
N GLY A 23 -18.41 -7.52 -7.91
CA GLY A 23 -18.17 -6.35 -8.75
C GLY A 23 -18.85 -5.07 -8.26
N THR A 24 -19.42 -5.07 -7.05
CA THR A 24 -20.23 -3.97 -6.49
C THR A 24 -19.37 -2.84 -5.92
N ILE A 25 -18.17 -3.16 -5.46
CA ILE A 25 -17.22 -2.30 -4.78
C ILE A 25 -15.89 -2.34 -5.53
N THR A 26 -15.47 -1.20 -6.05
CA THR A 26 -14.14 -1.04 -6.66
C THR A 26 -13.27 -0.18 -5.76
N LEU A 27 -12.11 -0.69 -5.38
CA LEU A 27 -11.10 -0.01 -4.57
C LEU A 27 -9.88 0.25 -5.43
N ASN A 28 -9.61 1.52 -5.71
CA ASN A 28 -8.41 1.95 -6.44
C ASN A 28 -7.71 3.02 -5.62
N GLY A 29 -6.38 2.99 -5.59
CA GLY A 29 -5.61 4.05 -4.96
C GLY A 29 -4.14 3.73 -4.82
N TYR A 30 -3.48 4.52 -3.99
CA TYR A 30 -2.10 4.28 -3.60
C TYR A 30 -1.94 4.38 -2.09
N ILE A 31 -1.05 3.56 -1.55
CA ILE A 31 -0.60 3.65 -0.17
C ILE A 31 0.88 4.00 -0.17
N PRO A 32 1.26 5.13 0.46
CA PRO A 32 2.66 5.43 0.68
C PRO A 32 3.22 4.46 1.74
N LEU A 33 4.34 3.82 1.38
CA LEU A 33 5.19 3.05 2.28
C LEU A 33 6.53 3.76 2.39
N ASN A 34 7.14 3.68 3.57
CA ASN A 34 8.54 4.09 3.70
C ASN A 34 9.46 2.99 3.12
N ALA A 35 10.74 3.33 2.90
CA ALA A 35 11.69 2.42 2.28
C ALA A 35 11.93 1.15 3.14
N GLU A 36 11.93 1.27 4.46
CA GLU A 36 12.13 0.14 5.38
C GLU A 36 10.95 -0.85 5.34
N GLU A 37 9.71 -0.35 5.29
CA GLU A 37 8.50 -1.16 5.12
C GLU A 37 8.50 -1.90 3.79
N TYR A 38 9.02 -1.29 2.73
CA TYR A 38 9.16 -1.95 1.43
C TYR A 38 10.28 -2.99 1.45
N GLU A 39 11.49 -2.64 1.91
CA GLU A 39 12.66 -3.54 1.96
C GLU A 39 12.41 -4.78 2.85
N GLN A 40 11.57 -4.67 3.88
CA GLN A 40 11.18 -5.83 4.73
C GLN A 40 10.04 -6.68 4.12
N ASN A 41 9.30 -6.14 3.16
CA ASN A 41 8.10 -6.77 2.59
C ASN A 41 8.12 -6.79 1.06
N GLU A 42 9.31 -6.91 0.45
CA GLU A 42 9.50 -6.87 -1.01
C GLU A 42 8.71 -7.96 -1.74
N ALA A 43 8.41 -9.07 -1.05
CA ALA A 43 7.59 -10.13 -1.58
C ALA A 43 6.13 -9.67 -1.74
N LEU A 44 5.58 -9.86 -2.94
CA LEU A 44 4.17 -9.57 -3.28
C LEU A 44 3.13 -10.02 -2.24
N PRO A 45 3.16 -11.25 -1.68
CA PRO A 45 2.17 -11.64 -0.69
C PRO A 45 2.25 -10.78 0.58
N THR A 46 3.45 -10.46 1.05
CA THR A 46 3.65 -9.65 2.25
C THR A 46 3.26 -8.20 2.01
N LEU A 47 3.61 -7.64 0.85
CA LEU A 47 3.20 -6.30 0.44
C LEU A 47 1.67 -6.18 0.36
N THR A 48 1.00 -7.23 -0.13
CA THR A 48 -0.47 -7.28 -0.21
C THR A 48 -1.11 -7.22 1.19
N GLU A 49 -0.56 -7.94 2.16
CA GLU A 49 -1.05 -7.88 3.56
C GLU A 49 -0.81 -6.51 4.21
N VAL A 50 0.33 -5.88 3.96
CA VAL A 50 0.64 -4.52 4.44
C VAL A 50 -0.35 -3.51 3.87
N VAL A 51 -0.58 -3.55 2.55
CA VAL A 51 -1.55 -2.68 1.88
C VAL A 51 -2.96 -2.90 2.41
N ARG A 52 -3.38 -4.17 2.57
CA ARG A 52 -4.70 -4.51 3.14
C ARG A 52 -4.88 -3.94 4.54
N THR A 53 -3.92 -4.14 5.43
CA THR A 53 -3.98 -3.64 6.81
C THR A 53 -4.14 -2.13 6.85
N LYS A 54 -3.30 -1.40 6.09
CA LYS A 54 -3.38 0.06 6.00
C LYS A 54 -4.69 0.56 5.38
N LEU A 55 -5.31 -0.20 4.48
CA LEU A 55 -6.64 0.14 3.94
C LEU A 55 -7.74 -0.02 4.98
N ILE A 56 -7.73 -1.14 5.70
CA ILE A 56 -8.72 -1.42 6.75
C ILE A 56 -8.66 -0.32 7.82
N ASP A 57 -7.46 0.04 8.29
CA ASP A 57 -7.28 1.12 9.27
C ASP A 57 -7.85 2.47 8.81
N ARG A 58 -7.71 2.79 7.51
CA ARG A 58 -8.23 4.04 6.94
C ARG A 58 -9.74 4.03 6.74
N LEU A 59 -10.31 2.87 6.41
CA LEU A 59 -11.72 2.69 6.15
C LEU A 59 -12.51 2.35 7.43
N GLN A 60 -11.81 2.08 8.54
CA GLN A 60 -12.44 1.78 9.81
C GLN A 60 -13.28 3.00 10.22
N PRO A 61 -14.61 2.85 10.35
CA PRO A 61 -15.45 3.95 10.79
C PRO A 61 -15.00 4.36 12.19
N GLN A 62 -14.67 5.64 12.37
CA GLN A 62 -14.45 6.19 13.70
C GLN A 62 -15.79 6.06 14.43
N ALA A 63 -15.83 5.27 15.49
CA ALA A 63 -17.01 5.19 16.34
C ALA A 63 -17.30 6.61 16.86
N GLY A 64 -18.38 7.20 16.35
CA GLY A 64 -18.92 8.48 16.82
C GLY A 64 -19.72 8.32 18.09
#